data_AF-A0A0H3AW53-F1
#
_entry.id   AF-A0A0H3AW53-F1
#
_cell.length_a   1.000
_cell.length_b   1.000
_cell.length_c   1.000
_cell.angle_alpha   90.00
_cell.angle_beta   90.00
_cell.angle_gamma   90.00
#
_symmetry.space_group_name_H-M   'P 1'
#
loop_
_entity.id
_entity.type
_entity.pdbx_description
1 polymer ?
#
loop_
_entity_poly.entity_id
_entity_poly.type
_entity_poly.pdbx_seq_one_letter_code
_entity_poly.pdbx_strand_id
1 'polypeptide(L)'
;MTFIITSTAFKHNDRIPDKFTCKGQNVSPHLEWSNAPSDTKSFALIMDNPDAPVEIAPPHGIWDHWVIYNISASITKLSEGQIDSSIKI
;
A
#
# COMPACT_ATOMS: atom_id res chain seq x y z
N MET A 1 -9.41 16.06 -12.26
CA MET A 1 -9.26 15.92 -10.80
C MET A 1 -8.03 15.07 -10.54
N THR A 2 -7.31 15.30 -9.44
CA THR A 2 -6.10 14.53 -9.10
C THR A 2 -6.48 13.19 -8.46
N PHE A 3 -5.87 12.10 -8.94
CA PHE A 3 -5.97 10.79 -8.30
C PHE A 3 -5.23 10.80 -6.96
N ILE A 4 -5.89 10.41 -5.88
CA ILE A 4 -5.38 10.56 -4.50
C ILE A 4 -5.59 9.25 -3.75
N ILE A 5 -4.61 8.89 -2.91
CA ILE A 5 -4.69 7.81 -1.92
C ILE A 5 -4.53 8.39 -0.51
N THR A 6 -5.27 7.85 0.45
CA THR A 6 -5.29 8.29 1.86
C THR A 6 -5.40 7.10 2.81
N SER A 7 -5.11 7.34 4.08
CA SER A 7 -5.33 6.39 5.16
C SER A 7 -6.01 7.08 6.34
N THR A 8 -6.86 6.35 7.06
CA THR A 8 -7.38 6.78 8.36
C THR A 8 -6.38 6.53 9.49
N ALA A 9 -5.32 5.75 9.24
CA ALA A 9 -4.31 5.40 10.24
C ALA A 9 -3.22 6.46 10.41
N PHE A 10 -2.86 7.18 9.35
CA PHE A 10 -1.82 8.21 9.35
C PHE A 10 -2.01 9.16 8.16
N LYS A 11 -1.48 10.38 8.26
CA LYS A 11 -1.44 11.34 7.16
C LYS A 11 -0.14 11.19 6.37
N HIS A 12 -0.09 11.80 5.18
CA HIS A 12 1.14 11.86 4.39
C HIS A 12 2.30 12.47 5.21
N ASN A 13 3.44 11.76 5.23
CA ASN A 13 4.65 12.05 6.01
C ASN A 13 4.53 11.99 7.54
N ASP A 14 3.37 11.62 8.09
CA ASP A 14 3.27 11.34 9.52
C ASP A 14 3.81 9.94 9.83
N ARG A 15 4.17 9.74 11.11
CA ARG A 15 4.64 8.44 11.61
C ARG A 15 3.56 7.36 11.45
N ILE A 16 3.93 6.23 10.87
CA ILE A 16 3.10 5.01 10.83
C ILE A 16 2.96 4.45 12.27
N PRO A 17 1.73 4.20 12.78
CA PRO A 17 1.52 3.62 14.10
C PRO A 17 2.17 2.24 14.27
N ASP A 18 2.68 1.93 15.46
CA ASP A 18 3.42 0.68 15.74
C ASP A 18 2.64 -0.59 15.39
N LYS A 19 1.30 -0.52 15.45
CA LYS A 19 0.40 -1.60 15.06
C LYS A 19 0.70 -2.17 13.67
N PHE A 20 1.09 -1.33 12.71
CA PHE A 20 1.37 -1.70 11.31
C PHE A 20 2.85 -2.01 11.05
N THR A 21 3.65 -2.13 12.10
CA THR A 21 5.09 -2.37 12.02
C THR A 21 5.45 -3.71 12.67
N CYS A 22 6.73 -4.09 12.62
CA CYS A 22 7.26 -5.25 13.36
C CYS A 22 7.14 -5.14 14.89
N LYS A 23 6.84 -3.95 15.43
CA LYS A 23 6.57 -3.73 16.87
C LYS A 23 5.13 -4.00 17.27
N GLY A 24 4.24 -4.26 16.31
CA GLY A 24 2.82 -4.46 16.51
C GLY A 24 2.32 -5.74 15.86
N GLN A 25 1.11 -5.68 15.30
CA GLN A 25 0.44 -6.83 14.70
C GLN A 25 0.94 -7.12 13.28
N ASN A 26 1.71 -6.20 12.69
CA ASN A 26 2.22 -6.30 11.32
C ASN A 26 1.11 -6.55 10.27
N VAL A 27 -0.06 -5.96 10.50
CA VAL A 27 -1.18 -5.95 9.55
C VAL A 27 -1.06 -4.75 8.61
N SER A 28 -1.65 -4.83 7.41
CA SER A 28 -1.69 -3.71 6.47
C SER A 28 -2.56 -2.56 7.00
N PRO A 29 -2.19 -1.29 6.75
CA PRO A 29 -3.03 -0.16 7.13
C PRO A 29 -4.27 -0.07 6.23
N HIS A 30 -5.29 0.64 6.69
CA HIS A 30 -6.37 1.09 5.82
C HIS A 30 -5.83 1.95 4.68
N LEU A 31 -6.29 1.73 3.45
CA LEU A 31 -6.00 2.59 2.30
C LEU A 31 -7.29 2.86 1.53
N GLU A 32 -7.50 4.10 1.08
CA GLU A 32 -8.63 4.49 0.24
C GLU A 32 -8.17 5.47 -0.82
N TRP A 33 -8.65 5.28 -2.05
CA TRP A 33 -8.33 6.14 -3.18
C TRP A 33 -9.56 6.67 -3.89
N SER A 34 -9.41 7.85 -4.48
CA SER A 34 -10.49 8.56 -5.18
C SER A 34 -9.96 9.26 -6.42
N ASN A 35 -10.88 9.66 -7.30
CA ASN A 35 -10.60 10.38 -8.55
C ASN A 35 -9.73 9.61 -9.54
N ALA A 36 -9.90 8.28 -9.61
CA ALA A 36 -9.30 7.49 -10.68
C ALA A 36 -9.83 7.94 -12.05
N PRO A 37 -9.01 7.90 -13.11
CA PRO A 37 -9.49 8.12 -14.48
C PRO A 37 -10.69 7.22 -14.83
N SER A 38 -11.62 7.72 -15.65
CA SER A 38 -12.86 6.99 -15.98
C SER A 38 -12.63 5.65 -16.67
N ASP A 39 -11.51 5.51 -17.39
CA ASP A 39 -11.17 4.30 -18.14
C ASP A 39 -10.29 3.31 -17.36
N THR A 40 -10.05 3.55 -16.06
CA THR A 40 -9.29 2.63 -15.21
C THR A 40 -9.88 1.23 -15.24
N LYS A 41 -9.04 0.22 -15.53
CA LYS A 41 -9.43 -1.20 -15.58
C LYS A 41 -9.06 -1.96 -14.32
N SER A 42 -7.93 -1.59 -13.73
CA SER A 42 -7.46 -2.14 -12.47
C SER A 42 -6.47 -1.18 -11.81
N PHE A 43 -6.19 -1.42 -10.53
CA PHE A 43 -5.15 -0.74 -9.77
C PHE A 43 -4.01 -1.70 -9.43
N ALA A 44 -2.85 -1.12 -9.16
CA ALA A 44 -1.73 -1.76 -8.48
C ALA A 44 -1.32 -0.90 -7.28
N LEU A 45 -0.84 -1.56 -6.23
CA LEU A 45 -0.28 -0.96 -5.03
C LEU A 45 1.14 -1.48 -4.84
N ILE A 46 2.07 -0.55 -4.68
CA ILE A 46 3.45 -0.81 -4.27
C ILE A 46 3.68 0.01 -3.01
N MET A 47 4.16 -0.64 -1.96
CA MET A 47 4.66 0.00 -0.75
C MET A 47 6.13 -0.33 -0.66
N ASP A 48 6.97 0.65 -0.96
CA ASP A 48 8.42 0.50 -1.00
C ASP A 48 9.10 1.27 0.14
N ASN A 49 10.32 0.85 0.46
CA ASN A 49 11.20 1.53 1.40
C ASN A 49 12.57 1.77 0.73
N PRO A 50 12.80 2.97 0.17
CA PRO A 50 14.08 3.35 -0.42
C PRO A 50 15.16 3.64 0.64
N ASP A 51 14.79 3.73 1.93
CA ASP A 51 15.72 3.94 3.05
C ASP A 51 16.20 2.61 3.66
N ALA A 52 15.88 1.47 3.02
CA ALA A 52 16.35 0.17 3.48
C ALA A 52 17.90 0.10 3.40
N PRO A 53 18.58 -0.43 4.44
CA PRO A 53 20.03 -0.58 4.41
C PRO A 53 20.50 -1.39 3.19
N VAL A 54 21.51 -0.90 2.49
CA VAL A 54 21.99 -1.49 1.23
C VAL A 54 22.53 -2.91 1.40
N GLU A 55 22.96 -3.27 2.60
CA GLU A 55 23.40 -4.61 2.96
C GLU A 55 22.26 -5.64 3.05
N ILE A 56 21.01 -5.20 3.20
CA ILE A 56 19.83 -6.07 3.23
C ILE A 56 18.91 -5.85 2.03
N ALA A 57 18.94 -4.67 1.41
CA ALA A 57 18.11 -4.37 0.24
C ALA A 57 18.53 -5.20 -0.99
N PRO A 58 17.60 -5.49 -1.91
CA PRO A 58 17.94 -5.97 -3.25
C PRO A 58 18.98 -5.07 -3.96
N PRO A 59 19.63 -5.54 -5.04
CA PRO A 59 20.69 -4.78 -5.72
C PRO A 59 20.31 -3.37 -6.19
N HIS A 60 19.02 -3.09 -6.35
CA HIS A 60 18.50 -1.78 -6.76
C HIS A 60 18.24 -0.82 -5.57
N GLY A 61 18.50 -1.26 -4.33
CA GLY A 61 18.47 -0.43 -3.12
C GLY A 61 17.08 -0.13 -2.55
N ILE A 62 16.02 -0.79 -3.01
CA ILE A 62 14.65 -0.56 -2.55
C ILE A 62 14.08 -1.86 -1.98
N TRP A 63 13.48 -1.78 -0.78
CA TRP A 63 12.77 -2.92 -0.20
C TRP A 63 11.26 -2.78 -0.38
N ASP A 64 10.67 -3.67 -1.18
CA ASP A 64 9.21 -3.71 -1.35
C ASP A 64 8.56 -4.43 -0.15
N HIS A 65 7.78 -3.71 0.65
CA HIS A 65 6.99 -4.25 1.74
C HIS A 65 5.69 -4.91 1.28
N TRP A 66 5.09 -4.39 0.20
CA TRP A 66 3.83 -4.90 -0.30
C TRP A 66 3.68 -4.62 -1.79
N VAL A 67 3.39 -5.68 -2.57
CA VAL A 67 3.07 -5.59 -3.99
C VAL A 67 1.76 -6.33 -4.24
N ILE A 68 0.79 -5.62 -4.80
CA ILE A 68 -0.55 -6.10 -5.11
C ILE A 68 -0.94 -5.53 -6.47
N TYR A 69 -1.47 -6.35 -7.37
CA TYR A 69 -1.92 -5.90 -8.69
C TYR A 69 -3.22 -6.59 -9.09
N ASN A 70 -3.80 -6.16 -10.22
CA ASN A 70 -5.12 -6.61 -10.68
C ASN A 70 -6.26 -6.34 -9.67
N ILE A 71 -6.12 -5.30 -8.85
CA ILE A 71 -7.21 -4.82 -8.00
C ILE A 71 -8.31 -4.30 -8.92
N SER A 72 -9.53 -4.83 -8.84
CA SER A 72 -10.65 -4.40 -9.68
C SER A 72 -10.85 -2.88 -9.61
N ALA A 73 -11.17 -2.24 -10.75
CA ALA A 73 -11.51 -0.81 -10.79
C ALA A 73 -12.68 -0.41 -9.87
N SER A 74 -13.53 -1.38 -9.49
CA SER A 74 -14.64 -1.17 -8.54
C SER A 74 -14.19 -1.11 -7.08
N ILE A 75 -12.98 -1.55 -6.75
CA ILE A 75 -12.42 -1.47 -5.41
C ILE A 75 -11.76 -0.11 -5.27
N THR A 76 -12.21 0.67 -4.30
CA THR A 76 -11.66 2.01 -4.00
C THR A 76 -11.02 2.08 -2.61
N LYS A 77 -11.02 0.97 -1.86
CA LYS A 77 -10.45 0.90 -0.53
C LYS A 77 -9.99 -0.51 -0.17
N LEU A 78 -9.00 -0.58 0.70
CA LEU A 78 -8.54 -1.77 1.40
C LEU A 78 -8.72 -1.52 2.90
N SER A 79 -9.47 -2.40 3.55
CA SER A 79 -9.62 -2.35 5.01
C SER A 79 -8.30 -2.74 5.67
N GLU A 80 -8.12 -2.31 6.92
CA GLU A 80 -6.98 -2.74 7.72
C GLU A 80 -6.86 -4.27 7.75
N GLY A 81 -5.65 -4.79 7.52
CA GLY A 81 -5.36 -6.22 7.52
C GLY A 81 -6.04 -7.00 6.39
N GLN A 82 -6.71 -6.34 5.45
CA GLN A 82 -7.34 -7.00 4.33
C GLN A 82 -6.27 -7.52 3.37
N ILE A 83 -6.11 -8.84 3.35
CA ILE A 83 -5.41 -9.57 2.31
C ILE A 83 -6.51 -10.22 1.48
N ASP A 84 -6.94 -9.54 0.42
CA ASP A 84 -7.98 -10.08 -0.44
C ASP A 84 -7.42 -11.31 -1.17
N SER A 85 -7.96 -12.48 -0.86
CA SER A 85 -7.58 -13.77 -1.44
C SER A 85 -7.85 -13.87 -2.95
N SER A 86 -8.62 -12.93 -3.51
CA SER A 86 -8.81 -12.81 -4.96
C SER A 86 -7.72 -11.98 -5.65
N ILE A 87 -6.87 -11.29 -4.87
CA ILE A 87 -5.71 -10.60 -5.40
C ILE A 87 -4.55 -11.57 -5.52
N LYS A 88 -4.08 -11.75 -6.75
CA LYS A 88 -2.85 -12.49 -7.01
C LYS A 88 -1.66 -11.66 -6.54
N ILE A 89 -0.89 -12.22 -5.60
CA ILE A 89 0.48 -11.82 -5.31
C ILE A 89 1.36 -12.34 -6.46
#